data_AF-A0AAF0BVI5-F1
#
_entry.id   AF-A0AAF0BVI5-F1
#
_cell.length_a   1.000
_cell.length_b   1.000
_cell.length_c   1.000
_cell.angle_alpha   90.00
_cell.angle_beta   90.00
_cell.angle_gamma   90.00
#
_symmetry.space_group_name_H-M   'P 1'
#
loop_
_entity.id
_entity.type
_entity.pdbx_description
1 polymer ?
#
loop_
_entity_poly.entity_id
_entity_poly.type
_entity_poly.pdbx_seq_one_letter_code
_entity_poly.pdbx_strand_id
1 'polypeptide(L)'
;MARPVRRGPHPAWLRRVAVAVLLLALVGPAVPAVAAPPDDPTRPTPPVDGAGDASSPAEEGAGAGADPVPLLDDPDLALVRDLITANRDLDALDTRISGATTRAEALRRERATVQSDVEATEASITDATTQIAVLEAELRDRLARTYMADGATGEGLGLGLDPAVDEGVIRRIYAEARTQTDERIAERLEDQREALRDRRAELGDLRDDLADQRTQLDDLLASLRAQRADRAEAALLLQARVEEALRRARLEAAARARDAAALEELAGVVVPTDQDADPGPGGVLSDEVAPGGLALCTVGGITVSCLIAGDLGRMLLTAAADGLTLTGGGYRSLEEQVALRAAHCGGDVYGASSGACSPPTARPGSSLHEFGLAVDFDQCSTRSTPCWQWLDQHAAEFGFTNLPSEPWHWSITGG
;
A
#
# COMPACT_ATOMS: atom_id res chain seq x y z
N MET A 1 -54.43 -20.78 -23.50
CA MET A 1 -54.46 -21.43 -22.18
C MET A 1 -53.09 -21.28 -21.53
N ALA A 2 -52.95 -20.41 -20.53
CA ALA A 2 -51.76 -20.31 -19.68
C ALA A 2 -52.25 -19.90 -18.28
N ARG A 3 -51.87 -20.68 -17.25
CA ARG A 3 -52.25 -20.47 -15.85
C ARG A 3 -51.48 -19.30 -15.22
N PRO A 4 -52.06 -18.53 -14.29
CA PRO A 4 -51.31 -17.53 -13.52
C PRO A 4 -50.61 -18.18 -12.32
N VAL A 5 -49.33 -17.85 -12.13
CA VAL A 5 -48.54 -18.23 -10.96
C VAL A 5 -48.86 -17.27 -9.81
N ARG A 6 -49.30 -17.81 -8.67
CA ARG A 6 -49.52 -17.07 -7.42
C ARG A 6 -48.16 -16.63 -6.84
N ARG A 7 -48.00 -15.33 -6.58
CA ARG A 7 -46.92 -14.80 -5.73
C ARG A 7 -47.29 -15.00 -4.26
N GLY A 8 -46.44 -15.71 -3.52
CA GLY A 8 -46.52 -15.82 -2.06
C GLY A 8 -45.97 -14.57 -1.35
N PRO A 9 -46.24 -14.41 -0.05
CA PRO A 9 -46.00 -13.17 0.70
C PRO A 9 -44.50 -12.99 1.02
N HIS A 10 -43.99 -11.78 0.78
CA HIS A 10 -42.66 -11.36 1.23
C HIS A 10 -42.67 -11.18 2.77
N PRO A 11 -41.71 -11.77 3.50
CA PRO A 11 -41.68 -11.65 4.95
C PRO A 11 -41.15 -10.27 5.36
N ALA A 12 -41.89 -9.61 6.26
CA ALA A 12 -41.75 -8.20 6.66
C ALA A 12 -40.50 -7.84 7.50
N TRP A 13 -39.44 -8.66 7.49
CA TRP A 13 -38.22 -8.41 8.27
C TRP A 13 -37.20 -7.53 7.54
N LEU A 14 -37.26 -7.45 6.20
CA LEU A 14 -36.37 -6.62 5.37
C LEU A 14 -36.60 -5.10 5.49
N ARG A 15 -37.65 -4.65 6.20
CA ARG A 15 -37.94 -3.22 6.40
C ARG A 15 -37.50 -2.67 7.76
N ARG A 16 -36.96 -3.50 8.67
CA ARG A 16 -36.50 -3.02 10.01
C ARG A 16 -35.00 -2.80 10.12
N VAL A 17 -34.18 -3.32 9.19
CA VAL A 17 -32.73 -3.10 9.19
C VAL A 17 -32.34 -1.77 8.51
N ALA A 18 -33.16 -1.25 7.60
CA ALA A 18 -32.86 -0.04 6.84
C ALA A 18 -33.10 1.30 7.59
N VAL A 19 -33.58 1.27 8.85
CA VAL A 19 -33.87 2.50 9.63
C VAL A 19 -32.86 2.73 10.77
N ALA A 20 -32.03 1.74 11.12
CA ALA A 20 -31.00 1.89 12.15
C ALA A 20 -29.68 2.51 11.63
N VAL A 21 -29.47 2.53 10.31
CA VAL A 21 -28.22 3.03 9.69
C VAL A 21 -28.21 4.56 9.48
N LEU A 22 -29.35 5.26 9.67
CA LEU A 22 -29.45 6.69 9.34
C LEU A 22 -29.52 7.66 10.54
N LEU A 23 -29.32 7.21 11.79
CA LEU A 23 -29.44 8.09 12.98
C LEU A 23 -28.21 8.11 13.90
N LEU A 24 -27.04 7.67 13.42
CA LEU A 24 -25.77 7.75 14.17
C LEU A 24 -24.70 8.61 13.48
N ALA A 25 -25.12 9.58 12.66
CA ALA A 25 -24.23 10.51 11.95
C ALA A 25 -24.34 11.97 12.42
N LEU A 26 -24.88 12.24 13.63
CA LEU A 26 -25.16 13.62 14.06
C LEU A 26 -24.91 13.88 15.57
N VAL A 27 -23.81 13.38 16.14
CA VAL A 27 -23.21 13.98 17.34
C VAL A 27 -21.70 13.70 17.33
N GLY A 28 -20.89 14.68 16.92
CA GLY A 28 -19.44 14.63 17.12
C GLY A 28 -19.08 15.25 18.47
N PRO A 29 -18.19 14.65 19.30
CA PRO A 29 -17.66 15.35 20.45
C PRO A 29 -16.53 16.29 20.02
N ALA A 30 -16.60 17.54 20.47
CA ALA A 30 -15.49 18.48 20.41
C ALA A 30 -14.39 18.02 21.38
N VAL A 31 -13.17 17.81 20.88
CA VAL A 31 -11.99 17.51 21.71
C VAL A 31 -11.20 18.80 21.94
N PRO A 32 -10.88 19.18 23.19
CA PRO A 32 -10.02 20.33 23.45
C PRO A 32 -8.55 19.98 23.17
N ALA A 33 -7.82 20.93 22.61
CA ALA A 33 -6.38 20.82 22.38
C ALA A 33 -5.62 20.72 23.71
N VAL A 34 -4.84 19.64 23.89
CA VAL A 34 -3.84 19.52 24.97
C VAL A 34 -2.48 19.87 24.38
N ALA A 35 -1.82 20.85 25.00
CA ALA A 35 -0.49 21.32 24.64
C ALA A 35 0.59 20.29 25.01
N ALA A 36 1.59 20.14 24.13
CA ALA A 36 2.78 19.34 24.35
C ALA A 36 3.73 20.00 25.38
N PRO A 37 4.42 19.22 26.24
CA PRO A 37 5.52 19.73 27.06
C PRO A 37 6.84 19.82 26.26
N PRO A 38 7.77 20.72 26.66
CA PRO A 38 9.00 20.99 25.91
C PRO A 38 10.11 19.95 26.15
N ASP A 39 10.99 19.82 25.15
CA ASP A 39 12.16 18.94 25.09
C ASP A 39 13.20 19.21 26.20
N ASP A 40 13.70 18.14 26.83
CA ASP A 40 14.87 18.15 27.73
C ASP A 40 16.14 17.75 26.94
N PRO A 41 17.16 18.62 26.83
CA PRO A 41 18.35 18.39 26.00
C PRO A 41 19.50 17.70 26.76
N THR A 42 19.22 16.81 27.72
CA THR A 42 20.28 16.14 28.49
C THR A 42 20.19 14.62 28.50
N ARG A 43 20.62 13.97 27.41
CA ARG A 43 20.97 12.53 27.46
C ARG A 43 22.27 12.23 26.70
N PRO A 44 23.32 11.71 27.37
CA PRO A 44 24.57 11.34 26.74
C PRO A 44 24.48 9.96 26.07
N THR A 45 25.15 9.84 24.92
CA THR A 45 25.34 8.60 24.13
C THR A 45 26.36 7.64 24.79
N PRO A 46 26.17 6.32 24.75
CA PRO A 46 27.22 5.37 25.13
C PRO A 46 28.16 5.05 23.95
N PRO A 47 29.43 4.66 24.22
CA PRO A 47 30.45 4.50 23.19
C PRO A 47 30.46 3.10 22.55
N VAL A 48 31.06 3.05 21.37
CA VAL A 48 31.40 1.86 20.58
C VAL A 48 32.84 1.45 20.91
N ASP A 49 33.06 0.16 21.17
CA ASP A 49 34.30 -0.63 21.03
C ASP A 49 33.86 -2.09 21.30
N GLY A 50 34.35 -3.19 20.71
CA GLY A 50 35.57 -3.52 19.99
C GLY A 50 35.76 -5.05 20.18
N ALA A 51 36.22 -5.74 19.15
CA ALA A 51 36.33 -7.20 19.06
C ALA A 51 37.21 -7.88 20.14
N GLY A 52 36.94 -9.16 20.43
CA GLY A 52 37.80 -10.02 21.25
C GLY A 52 37.41 -11.51 21.19
N ASP A 53 38.24 -12.27 20.48
CA ASP A 53 38.24 -13.72 20.26
C ASP A 53 38.80 -14.48 21.49
N ALA A 54 38.26 -15.65 21.86
CA ALA A 54 38.98 -16.72 22.59
C ALA A 54 38.16 -18.02 22.79
N SER A 55 38.80 -19.14 22.43
CA SER A 55 38.33 -20.53 22.47
C SER A 55 38.48 -21.23 23.84
N SER A 56 37.46 -22.06 24.21
CA SER A 56 37.43 -23.41 24.87
C SER A 56 38.32 -23.77 26.10
N PRO A 57 38.10 -24.92 26.79
CA PRO A 57 36.87 -25.60 27.25
C PRO A 57 36.92 -26.03 28.74
N ALA A 58 35.80 -26.47 29.34
CA ALA A 58 35.81 -27.33 30.52
C ALA A 58 34.52 -28.18 30.62
N GLU A 59 34.69 -29.51 30.57
CA GLU A 59 33.77 -30.53 31.09
C GLU A 59 33.66 -30.39 32.63
N GLU A 60 32.67 -30.87 33.38
CA GLU A 60 31.99 -32.18 33.37
C GLU A 60 30.87 -32.13 34.43
N GLY A 61 29.74 -32.84 34.26
CA GLY A 61 28.72 -32.95 35.32
C GLY A 61 27.37 -33.48 34.86
N ALA A 62 27.29 -34.79 34.67
CA ALA A 62 26.14 -35.55 34.17
C ALA A 62 24.82 -35.35 34.96
N GLY A 63 23.72 -35.31 34.21
CA GLY A 63 22.35 -35.47 34.71
C GLY A 63 21.42 -35.95 33.60
N ALA A 64 21.17 -37.26 33.58
CA ALA A 64 20.07 -38.00 32.96
C ALA A 64 19.51 -37.50 31.60
N GLY A 65 19.79 -38.27 30.55
CA GLY A 65 19.21 -38.08 29.22
C GLY A 65 17.69 -38.14 29.23
N ALA A 66 17.08 -37.04 28.80
CA ALA A 66 15.96 -37.12 27.89
C ALA A 66 16.58 -37.08 26.49
N ASP A 67 16.41 -38.15 25.71
CA ASP A 67 16.69 -38.09 24.28
C ASP A 67 15.93 -36.87 23.72
N PRO A 68 16.57 -36.00 22.91
CA PRO A 68 15.83 -34.94 22.23
C PRO A 68 14.82 -35.66 21.33
N VAL A 69 13.53 -35.50 21.67
CA VAL A 69 12.43 -35.89 20.78
C VAL A 69 12.77 -35.28 19.42
N PRO A 70 12.89 -36.08 18.34
CA PRO A 70 13.23 -35.54 17.05
C PRO A 70 12.16 -34.50 16.72
N LEU A 71 12.58 -33.24 16.52
CA LEU A 71 11.73 -32.21 15.95
C LEU A 71 11.17 -32.81 14.65
N LEU A 72 9.87 -33.06 14.65
CA LEU A 72 9.20 -33.77 13.58
C LEU A 72 9.49 -33.07 12.25
N ASP A 73 10.08 -33.80 11.31
CA ASP A 73 9.90 -33.52 9.87
C ASP A 73 8.42 -33.78 9.56
N ASP A 74 7.56 -32.87 10.02
CA ASP A 74 6.13 -32.95 9.80
C ASP A 74 5.81 -32.32 8.43
N PRO A 75 5.27 -33.09 7.46
CA PRO A 75 4.87 -32.54 6.17
C PRO A 75 3.87 -31.38 6.29
N ASP A 76 3.13 -31.28 7.39
CA ASP A 76 2.22 -30.17 7.65
C ASP A 76 2.97 -28.88 8.03
N LEU A 77 4.10 -28.97 8.74
CA LEU A 77 4.99 -27.83 9.04
C LEU A 77 5.67 -27.27 7.79
N ALA A 78 6.04 -28.14 6.84
CA ALA A 78 6.63 -27.73 5.57
C ALA A 78 5.62 -26.97 4.69
N LEU A 79 4.39 -27.48 4.59
CA LEU A 79 3.30 -26.80 3.88
C LEU A 79 3.02 -25.42 4.48
N VAL A 80 2.91 -25.34 5.80
CA VAL A 80 2.69 -24.06 6.50
C VAL A 80 3.79 -23.06 6.13
N ARG A 81 5.06 -23.46 6.20
CA ARG A 81 6.22 -22.62 5.83
C ARG A 81 6.14 -22.12 4.38
N ASP A 82 5.71 -22.96 3.45
CA ASP A 82 5.53 -22.61 2.05
C ASP A 82 4.40 -21.60 1.85
N LEU A 83 3.27 -21.77 2.56
CA LEU A 83 2.14 -20.84 2.51
C LEU A 83 2.53 -19.45 3.05
N ILE A 84 3.29 -19.40 4.14
CA ILE A 84 3.81 -18.15 4.72
C ILE A 84 4.74 -17.44 3.74
N THR A 85 5.65 -18.19 3.12
CA THR A 85 6.59 -17.62 2.14
C THR A 85 5.83 -17.04 0.95
N ALA A 86 4.87 -17.80 0.40
CA ALA A 86 4.03 -17.32 -0.69
C ALA A 86 3.21 -16.08 -0.32
N ASN A 87 2.73 -15.98 0.92
CA ASN A 87 1.99 -14.81 1.38
C ASN A 87 2.90 -13.57 1.50
N ARG A 88 4.14 -13.73 2.02
CA ARG A 88 5.14 -12.64 2.05
C ARG A 88 5.52 -12.17 0.64
N ASP A 89 5.61 -13.09 -0.32
CA ASP A 89 5.88 -12.75 -1.71
C ASP A 89 4.75 -11.93 -2.34
N LEU A 90 3.49 -12.24 -2.01
CA LEU A 90 2.33 -11.47 -2.42
C LEU A 90 2.35 -10.04 -1.83
N ASP A 91 2.71 -9.88 -0.56
CA ASP A 91 2.86 -8.56 0.08
C ASP A 91 4.00 -7.74 -0.54
N ALA A 92 5.11 -8.38 -0.87
CA ALA A 92 6.21 -7.75 -1.58
C ALA A 92 5.81 -7.31 -3.00
N LEU A 93 4.96 -8.08 -3.69
CA LEU A 93 4.37 -7.68 -4.97
C LEU A 93 3.41 -6.49 -4.80
N ASP A 94 2.56 -6.48 -3.78
CA ASP A 94 1.66 -5.35 -3.50
C ASP A 94 2.40 -4.05 -3.25
N THR A 95 3.50 -4.11 -2.49
CA THR A 95 4.34 -2.94 -2.21
C THR A 95 4.94 -2.41 -3.51
N ARG A 96 5.44 -3.29 -4.39
CA ARG A 96 5.98 -2.93 -5.71
C ARG A 96 4.91 -2.30 -6.62
N ILE A 97 3.72 -2.91 -6.69
CA ILE A 97 2.57 -2.41 -7.47
C ILE A 97 2.14 -1.02 -6.98
N SER A 98 2.06 -0.84 -5.66
CA SER A 98 1.67 0.45 -5.06
C SER A 98 2.70 1.54 -5.38
N GLY A 99 3.99 1.26 -5.17
CA GLY A 99 5.07 2.19 -5.51
C GLY A 99 5.16 2.52 -7.01
N ALA A 100 4.90 1.54 -7.90
CA ALA A 100 4.80 1.76 -9.34
C ALA A 100 3.57 2.59 -9.73
N THR A 101 2.44 2.41 -9.04
CA THR A 101 1.21 3.19 -9.26
C THR A 101 1.45 4.66 -8.91
N THR A 102 2.04 4.96 -7.76
CA THR A 102 2.39 6.33 -7.35
C THR A 102 3.34 7.00 -8.34
N ARG A 103 4.36 6.27 -8.83
CA ARG A 103 5.29 6.77 -9.85
C ARG A 103 4.57 7.08 -11.17
N ALA A 104 3.64 6.23 -11.61
CA ALA A 104 2.87 6.46 -12.83
C ALA A 104 1.98 7.71 -12.72
N GLU A 105 1.41 7.97 -11.53
CA GLU A 105 0.65 9.19 -11.28
C GLU A 105 1.51 10.44 -11.26
N ALA A 106 2.71 10.37 -10.67
CA ALA A 106 3.66 11.47 -10.68
C ALA A 106 4.07 11.85 -12.11
N LEU A 107 4.45 10.84 -12.92
CA LEU A 107 4.82 11.04 -14.32
C LEU A 107 3.67 11.61 -15.16
N ARG A 108 2.41 11.21 -14.89
CA ARG A 108 1.24 11.82 -15.54
C ARG A 108 1.07 13.31 -15.22
N ARG A 109 1.32 13.70 -13.96
CA ARG A 109 1.25 15.11 -13.56
C ARG A 109 2.35 15.94 -14.22
N GLU A 110 3.57 15.42 -14.21
CA GLU A 110 4.72 16.05 -14.86
C GLU A 110 4.47 16.25 -16.36
N ARG A 111 3.99 15.20 -17.04
CA ARG A 111 3.63 15.27 -18.46
C ARG A 111 2.51 16.28 -18.75
N ALA A 112 1.56 16.45 -17.85
CA ALA A 112 0.51 17.45 -18.00
C ALA A 112 1.08 18.88 -17.90
N THR A 113 2.09 19.10 -17.06
CA THR A 113 2.83 20.38 -16.99
C THR A 113 3.57 20.64 -18.30
N VAL A 114 4.38 19.68 -18.78
CA VAL A 114 5.12 19.84 -20.05
C VAL A 114 4.18 20.06 -21.23
N GLN A 115 3.04 19.37 -21.27
CA GLN A 115 2.00 19.60 -22.28
C GLN A 115 1.45 21.03 -22.23
N SER A 116 1.23 21.60 -21.04
CA SER A 116 0.82 22.99 -20.89
C SER A 116 1.90 23.95 -21.40
N ASP A 117 3.18 23.64 -21.18
CA ASP A 117 4.30 24.45 -21.64
C ASP A 117 4.42 24.41 -23.18
N VAL A 118 4.17 23.24 -23.79
CA VAL A 118 4.07 23.09 -25.26
C VAL A 118 2.99 24.03 -25.82
N GLU A 119 1.78 24.00 -25.25
CA GLU A 119 0.65 24.83 -25.71
C GLU A 119 0.94 26.33 -25.53
N ALA A 120 1.55 26.72 -24.42
CA ALA A 120 1.97 28.10 -24.16
C ALA A 120 3.02 28.58 -25.17
N THR A 121 4.01 27.73 -25.47
CA THR A 121 5.09 28.04 -26.42
C THR A 121 4.56 28.11 -27.86
N GLU A 122 3.63 27.23 -28.25
CA GLU A 122 2.94 27.30 -29.55
C GLU A 122 2.16 28.61 -29.73
N ALA A 123 1.45 29.04 -28.69
CA ALA A 123 0.74 30.32 -28.69
C ALA A 123 1.73 31.50 -28.80
N SER A 124 2.83 31.45 -28.05
CA SER A 124 3.90 32.45 -28.07
C SER A 124 4.60 32.57 -29.43
N ILE A 125 4.79 31.44 -30.14
CA ILE A 125 5.31 31.39 -31.51
C ILE A 125 4.34 32.05 -32.49
N THR A 126 3.04 31.82 -32.32
CA THR A 126 2.00 32.42 -33.18
C THR A 126 1.96 33.94 -33.01
N ASP A 127 2.02 34.42 -31.77
CA ASP A 127 2.08 35.85 -31.46
C ASP A 127 3.34 36.50 -32.04
N ALA A 128 4.53 35.92 -31.79
CA ALA A 128 5.79 36.44 -32.35
C ALA A 128 5.77 36.47 -33.89
N THR A 129 5.22 35.44 -34.53
CA THR A 129 5.08 35.41 -36.00
C THR A 129 4.19 36.56 -36.50
N THR A 130 3.13 36.90 -35.76
CA THR A 130 2.25 38.02 -36.07
C THR A 130 2.97 39.36 -35.89
N GLN A 131 3.71 39.53 -34.79
CA GLN A 131 4.49 40.74 -34.54
C GLN A 131 5.57 40.99 -35.60
N ILE A 132 6.27 39.94 -36.03
CA ILE A 132 7.23 39.99 -37.15
C ILE A 132 6.53 40.48 -38.42
N ALA A 133 5.37 39.92 -38.78
CA ALA A 133 4.63 40.34 -39.97
C ALA A 133 4.20 41.82 -39.91
N VAL A 134 3.83 42.32 -38.72
CA VAL A 134 3.51 43.74 -38.49
C VAL A 134 4.75 44.62 -38.69
N LEU A 135 5.89 44.26 -38.10
CA LEU A 135 7.14 45.01 -38.25
C LEU A 135 7.63 45.01 -39.72
N GLU A 136 7.52 43.89 -40.42
CA GLU A 136 7.84 43.80 -41.84
C GLU A 136 6.93 44.69 -42.71
N ALA A 137 5.63 44.73 -42.41
CA ALA A 137 4.69 45.60 -43.10
C ALA A 137 4.99 47.08 -42.83
N GLU A 138 5.29 47.44 -41.58
CA GLU A 138 5.67 48.80 -41.19
C GLU A 138 6.95 49.24 -41.93
N LEU A 139 7.99 48.41 -41.94
CA LEU A 139 9.23 48.70 -42.66
C LEU A 139 9.00 48.86 -44.16
N ARG A 140 8.21 47.97 -44.77
CA ARG A 140 7.88 48.02 -46.21
C ARG A 140 7.13 49.30 -46.59
N ASP A 141 6.15 49.69 -45.77
CA ASP A 141 5.33 50.89 -45.98
C ASP A 141 6.15 52.17 -45.81
N ARG A 142 7.08 52.20 -44.84
CA ARG A 142 8.05 53.29 -44.68
C ARG A 142 8.99 53.41 -45.89
N LEU A 143 9.59 52.31 -46.33
CA LEU A 143 10.47 52.27 -47.51
C LEU A 143 9.73 52.69 -48.79
N ALA A 144 8.49 52.23 -49.00
CA ALA A 144 7.67 52.60 -50.15
C ALA A 144 7.34 54.10 -50.16
N ARG A 145 7.01 54.68 -48.99
CA ARG A 145 6.82 56.14 -48.84
C ARG A 145 8.10 56.91 -49.15
N THR A 146 9.27 56.43 -48.75
CA THR A 146 10.56 57.06 -49.06
C THR A 146 10.83 57.04 -50.56
N TYR A 147 10.66 55.89 -51.22
CA TYR A 147 10.83 55.77 -52.67
C TYR A 147 9.88 56.70 -53.46
N MET A 148 8.62 56.80 -53.04
CA MET A 148 7.65 57.71 -53.67
C MET A 148 7.93 59.19 -53.36
N ALA A 149 8.40 59.52 -52.16
CA ALA A 149 8.77 60.89 -51.80
C ALA A 149 10.02 61.37 -52.55
N ASP A 150 11.06 60.54 -52.66
CA ASP A 150 12.27 60.85 -53.43
C ASP A 150 11.98 60.87 -54.94
N GLY A 151 11.14 59.96 -55.45
CA GLY A 151 10.68 59.97 -56.85
C GLY A 151 9.79 61.16 -57.20
N ALA A 152 9.08 61.75 -56.21
CA ALA A 152 8.29 62.96 -56.37
C ALA A 152 9.10 64.26 -56.24
N THR A 153 10.40 64.20 -55.88
CA THR A 153 11.27 65.39 -55.86
C THR A 153 11.64 65.95 -57.24
N GLY A 154 10.95 65.48 -58.30
CA GLY A 154 10.90 66.16 -59.59
C GLY A 154 10.36 67.60 -59.50
N GLU A 155 9.48 67.96 -58.57
CA GLU A 155 9.00 69.34 -58.40
C GLU A 155 8.17 69.50 -57.11
N GLY A 156 8.57 70.40 -56.20
CA GLY A 156 7.64 71.08 -55.29
C GLY A 156 7.44 70.51 -53.87
N LEU A 157 8.40 70.71 -52.97
CA LEU A 157 8.12 70.85 -51.53
C LEU A 157 8.26 72.33 -51.14
N GLY A 158 7.24 73.12 -51.46
CA GLY A 158 7.10 74.50 -50.99
C GLY A 158 6.65 74.53 -49.53
N LEU A 159 7.58 74.29 -48.61
CA LEU A 159 7.38 74.57 -47.19
C LEU A 159 7.92 75.97 -46.90
N GLY A 160 7.02 76.95 -46.85
CA GLY A 160 7.33 78.33 -46.49
C GLY A 160 7.84 78.43 -45.05
N LEU A 161 9.15 78.34 -44.88
CA LEU A 161 9.85 78.55 -43.62
C LEU A 161 10.91 79.64 -43.77
N ASP A 162 11.17 80.29 -42.65
CA ASP A 162 12.01 81.48 -42.46
C ASP A 162 13.39 81.38 -43.16
N PRO A 163 13.84 82.40 -43.95
CA PRO A 163 15.09 82.39 -44.72
C PRO A 163 16.39 82.27 -43.89
N ALA A 164 16.31 82.16 -42.57
CA ALA A 164 17.46 81.98 -41.68
C ALA A 164 17.86 80.51 -41.46
N VAL A 165 17.08 79.52 -41.92
CA VAL A 165 17.45 78.10 -41.81
C VAL A 165 17.79 77.55 -43.18
N ASP A 166 19.04 77.11 -43.34
CA ASP A 166 19.52 76.46 -44.55
C ASP A 166 18.67 75.20 -44.81
N GLU A 167 17.88 75.23 -45.89
CA GLU A 167 16.98 74.16 -46.29
C GLU A 167 17.73 72.82 -46.46
N GLY A 168 19.03 72.88 -46.78
CA GLY A 168 19.91 71.72 -46.84
C GLY A 168 20.23 71.09 -45.47
N VAL A 169 20.16 71.85 -44.38
CA VAL A 169 20.34 71.35 -43.00
C VAL A 169 19.07 70.65 -42.51
N ILE A 170 17.88 71.21 -42.77
CA ILE A 170 16.60 70.57 -42.43
C ILE A 170 16.45 69.25 -43.18
N ARG A 171 16.74 69.21 -44.50
CA ARG A 171 16.68 67.96 -45.28
C ARG A 171 17.64 66.89 -44.74
N ARG A 172 18.84 67.28 -44.33
CA ARG A 172 19.84 66.35 -43.77
C ARG A 172 19.40 65.78 -42.43
N ILE A 173 18.93 66.63 -41.51
CA ILE A 173 18.41 66.21 -40.20
C ILE A 173 17.19 65.28 -40.36
N TYR A 174 16.29 65.58 -41.30
CA TYR A 174 15.11 64.77 -41.55
C TYR A 174 15.44 63.41 -42.21
N ALA A 175 16.46 63.37 -43.07
CA ALA A 175 16.98 62.12 -43.64
C ALA A 175 17.66 61.26 -42.57
N GLU A 176 18.50 61.85 -41.71
CA GLU A 176 19.21 61.17 -40.61
C GLU A 176 18.24 60.60 -39.55
N ALA A 177 17.24 61.39 -39.13
CA ALA A 177 16.23 60.95 -38.17
C ALA A 177 15.36 59.81 -38.75
N ARG A 178 15.15 59.79 -40.07
CA ARG A 178 14.45 58.71 -40.77
C ARG A 178 15.26 57.42 -40.79
N THR A 179 16.52 57.47 -41.23
CA THR A 179 17.42 56.30 -41.24
C THR A 179 17.54 55.69 -39.85
N GLN A 180 17.66 56.52 -38.81
CA GLN A 180 17.74 56.04 -37.43
C GLN A 180 16.45 55.37 -36.94
N THR A 181 15.29 55.75 -37.48
CA THR A 181 14.02 55.10 -37.13
C THR A 181 13.85 53.77 -37.86
N ASP A 182 14.25 53.70 -39.13
CA ASP A 182 14.17 52.48 -39.93
C ASP A 182 15.17 51.42 -39.43
N GLU A 183 16.37 51.84 -39.00
CA GLU A 183 17.37 50.98 -38.32
C GLU A 183 16.80 50.35 -37.05
N ARG A 184 16.11 51.12 -36.20
CA ARG A 184 15.47 50.58 -34.97
C ARG A 184 14.38 49.54 -35.26
N ILE A 185 13.64 49.70 -36.36
CA ILE A 185 12.63 48.72 -36.77
C ILE A 185 13.32 47.45 -37.28
N ALA A 186 14.39 47.60 -38.06
CA ALA A 186 15.17 46.47 -38.56
C ALA A 186 15.82 45.66 -37.42
N GLU A 187 16.42 46.34 -36.43
CA GLU A 187 16.98 45.72 -35.22
C GLU A 187 15.91 44.94 -34.46
N ARG A 188 14.76 45.57 -34.14
CA ARG A 188 13.64 44.88 -33.47
C ARG A 188 13.13 43.68 -34.27
N LEU A 189 13.12 43.76 -35.60
CA LEU A 189 12.71 42.66 -36.46
C LEU A 189 13.70 41.49 -36.40
N GLU A 190 15.00 41.78 -36.37
CA GLU A 190 16.05 40.78 -36.21
C GLU A 190 15.96 40.10 -34.84
N ASP A 191 15.83 40.88 -33.76
CA ASP A 191 15.64 40.37 -32.39
C ASP A 191 14.41 39.45 -32.30
N GLN A 192 13.28 39.86 -32.89
CA GLN A 192 12.06 39.04 -32.88
C GLN A 192 12.23 37.75 -33.68
N ARG A 193 12.96 37.79 -34.81
CA ARG A 193 13.25 36.60 -35.61
C ARG A 193 14.18 35.64 -34.89
N GLU A 194 15.17 36.15 -34.16
CA GLU A 194 16.05 35.34 -33.32
C GLU A 194 15.27 34.69 -32.18
N ALA A 195 14.52 35.48 -31.40
CA ALA A 195 13.66 34.96 -30.34
C ALA A 195 12.65 33.91 -30.84
N LEU A 196 12.12 34.06 -32.05
CA LEU A 196 11.24 33.07 -32.68
C LEU A 196 11.98 31.77 -33.03
N ARG A 197 13.25 31.83 -33.44
CA ARG A 197 14.08 30.63 -33.67
C ARG A 197 14.30 29.89 -32.36
N ASP A 198 14.64 30.62 -31.29
CA ASP A 198 14.89 30.04 -29.97
C ASP A 198 13.63 29.36 -29.43
N ARG A 199 12.47 30.02 -29.49
CA ARG A 199 11.19 29.43 -29.07
C ARG A 199 10.83 28.18 -29.87
N ARG A 200 11.16 28.13 -31.17
CA ARG A 200 10.92 26.95 -32.01
C ARG A 200 11.85 25.79 -31.64
N ALA A 201 13.09 26.07 -31.25
CA ALA A 201 14.01 25.08 -30.73
C ALA A 201 13.50 24.53 -29.38
N GLU A 202 13.12 25.41 -28.46
CA GLU A 202 12.52 25.05 -27.17
C GLU A 202 11.25 24.19 -27.34
N LEU A 203 10.38 24.54 -28.29
CA LEU A 203 9.20 23.71 -28.61
C LEU A 203 9.59 22.31 -29.13
N GLY A 204 10.71 22.20 -29.84
CA GLY A 204 11.26 20.92 -30.27
C GLY A 204 11.65 20.07 -29.06
N ASP A 205 12.47 20.64 -28.17
CA ASP A 205 12.95 19.98 -26.95
C ASP A 205 11.77 19.53 -26.06
N LEU A 206 10.78 20.41 -25.83
CA LEU A 206 9.58 20.07 -25.06
C LEU A 206 8.76 18.92 -25.66
N ARG A 207 8.70 18.82 -26.99
CA ARG A 207 7.99 17.74 -27.68
C ARG A 207 8.74 16.41 -27.60
N ASP A 208 10.05 16.46 -27.66
CA ASP A 208 10.91 15.29 -27.47
C ASP A 208 10.79 14.77 -26.02
N ASP A 209 10.85 15.67 -25.03
CA ASP A 209 10.61 15.33 -23.61
C ASP A 209 9.24 14.69 -23.41
N LEU A 210 8.18 15.24 -24.04
CA LEU A 210 6.83 14.69 -23.96
C LEU A 210 6.74 13.28 -24.56
N ALA A 211 7.47 13.02 -25.66
CA ALA A 211 7.53 11.71 -26.30
C ALA A 211 8.26 10.69 -25.44
N ASP A 212 9.36 11.08 -24.79
CA ASP A 212 10.11 10.25 -23.86
C ASP A 212 9.28 9.92 -22.62
N GLN A 213 8.63 10.91 -22.01
CA GLN A 213 7.72 10.71 -20.87
C GLN A 213 6.53 9.81 -21.23
N ARG A 214 6.02 9.89 -22.46
CA ARG A 214 4.98 8.99 -22.95
C ARG A 214 5.48 7.55 -22.99
N THR A 215 6.66 7.32 -23.56
CA THR A 215 7.27 5.98 -23.64
C THR A 215 7.51 5.41 -22.24
N GLN A 216 8.09 6.20 -21.34
CA GLN A 216 8.31 5.80 -19.95
C GLN A 216 7.00 5.42 -19.23
N LEU A 217 5.92 6.17 -19.45
CA LEU A 217 4.63 5.85 -18.85
C LEU A 217 4.05 4.55 -19.43
N ASP A 218 4.13 4.37 -20.75
CA ASP A 218 3.62 3.17 -21.41
C ASP A 218 4.35 1.91 -20.93
N ASP A 219 5.69 1.97 -20.80
CA ASP A 219 6.52 0.90 -20.24
C ASP A 219 6.18 0.60 -18.78
N LEU A 220 6.03 1.64 -17.96
CA LEU A 220 5.66 1.49 -16.55
C LEU A 220 4.27 0.86 -16.41
N LEU A 221 3.30 1.27 -17.23
CA LEU A 221 1.95 0.70 -17.23
C LEU A 221 1.94 -0.74 -17.75
N ALA A 222 2.79 -1.09 -18.71
CA ALA A 222 2.98 -2.47 -19.14
C ALA A 222 3.54 -3.34 -18.02
N SER A 223 4.60 -2.87 -17.33
CA SER A 223 5.18 -3.55 -16.16
C SER A 223 4.15 -3.72 -15.04
N LEU A 224 3.33 -2.70 -14.77
CA LEU A 224 2.28 -2.76 -13.76
C LEU A 224 1.20 -3.81 -14.09
N ARG A 225 0.82 -3.92 -15.37
CA ARG A 225 -0.13 -4.95 -15.82
C ARG A 225 0.44 -6.35 -15.64
N ALA A 226 1.71 -6.56 -15.99
CA ALA A 226 2.41 -7.82 -15.78
C ALA A 226 2.46 -8.18 -14.29
N GLN A 227 2.92 -7.26 -13.43
CA GLN A 227 2.98 -7.51 -11.98
C GLN A 227 1.61 -7.82 -11.36
N ARG A 228 0.53 -7.18 -11.83
CA ARG A 228 -0.84 -7.50 -11.38
C ARG A 228 -1.30 -8.88 -11.84
N ALA A 229 -0.91 -9.30 -13.05
CA ALA A 229 -1.19 -10.65 -13.54
C ALA A 229 -0.41 -11.70 -12.73
N ASP A 230 0.89 -11.49 -12.52
CA ASP A 230 1.75 -12.36 -11.71
C ASP A 230 1.20 -12.52 -10.28
N ARG A 231 0.76 -11.41 -9.68
CA ARG A 231 0.11 -11.43 -8.35
C ARG A 231 -1.18 -12.25 -8.38
N ALA A 232 -2.04 -12.06 -9.38
CA ALA A 232 -3.30 -12.80 -9.46
C ALA A 232 -3.06 -14.31 -9.63
N GLU A 233 -2.07 -14.68 -10.45
CA GLU A 233 -1.67 -16.07 -10.62
C GLU A 233 -1.11 -16.66 -9.32
N ALA A 234 -0.20 -15.94 -8.65
CA ALA A 234 0.35 -16.37 -7.36
C ALA A 234 -0.74 -16.54 -6.29
N ALA A 235 -1.73 -15.65 -6.25
CA ALA A 235 -2.87 -15.75 -5.33
C ALA A 235 -3.74 -16.99 -5.61
N LEU A 236 -4.01 -17.29 -6.89
CA LEU A 236 -4.74 -18.50 -7.29
C LEU A 236 -3.98 -19.78 -6.95
N LEU A 237 -2.66 -19.80 -7.18
CA LEU A 237 -1.80 -20.93 -6.82
C LEU A 237 -1.78 -21.15 -5.30
N LEU A 238 -1.69 -20.06 -4.53
CA LEU A 238 -1.76 -20.12 -3.07
C LEU A 238 -3.10 -20.71 -2.62
N GLN A 239 -4.21 -20.21 -3.16
CA GLN A 239 -5.55 -20.72 -2.86
C GLN A 239 -5.67 -22.21 -3.19
N ALA A 240 -5.19 -22.65 -4.36
CA ALA A 240 -5.23 -24.06 -4.76
C ALA A 240 -4.41 -24.96 -3.82
N ARG A 241 -3.23 -24.48 -3.36
CA ARG A 241 -2.41 -25.21 -2.38
C ARG A 241 -3.13 -25.35 -1.04
N VAL A 242 -3.77 -24.28 -0.58
CA VAL A 242 -4.60 -24.31 0.62
C VAL A 242 -5.74 -25.31 0.44
N GLU A 243 -6.51 -25.23 -0.66
CA GLU A 243 -7.62 -26.16 -0.92
C GLU A 243 -7.18 -27.64 -0.92
N GLU A 244 -6.03 -27.94 -1.53
CA GLU A 244 -5.47 -29.29 -1.54
C GLU A 244 -5.05 -29.76 -0.14
N ALA A 245 -4.39 -28.90 0.64
CA ALA A 245 -4.04 -29.19 2.02
C ALA A 245 -5.27 -29.55 2.87
N LEU A 246 -6.36 -28.82 2.66
CA LEU A 246 -7.60 -29.03 3.40
C LEU A 246 -8.33 -30.28 2.97
N ARG A 247 -8.24 -30.63 1.69
CA ARG A 247 -8.75 -31.91 1.21
C ARG A 247 -8.02 -33.05 1.92
N ARG A 248 -6.69 -32.97 2.08
CA ARG A 248 -5.90 -33.96 2.81
C ARG A 248 -6.26 -34.02 4.29
N ALA A 249 -6.27 -32.89 4.98
CA ALA A 249 -6.63 -32.81 6.40
C ALA A 249 -8.02 -33.41 6.69
N ARG A 250 -9.02 -33.17 5.83
CA ARG A 250 -10.36 -33.77 5.96
C ARG A 250 -10.35 -35.29 5.81
N LEU A 251 -9.57 -35.81 4.86
CA LEU A 251 -9.45 -37.25 4.65
C LEU A 251 -8.77 -37.94 5.85
N GLU A 252 -7.75 -37.30 6.42
CA GLU A 252 -7.06 -37.80 7.61
C GLU A 252 -7.95 -37.76 8.85
N ALA A 253 -8.66 -36.66 9.09
CA ALA A 253 -9.62 -36.56 10.19
C ALA A 253 -10.71 -37.64 10.08
N ALA A 254 -11.22 -37.88 8.87
CA ALA A 254 -12.19 -38.94 8.62
C ALA A 254 -11.60 -40.35 8.84
N ALA A 255 -10.31 -40.56 8.55
CA ALA A 255 -9.64 -41.82 8.85
C ALA A 255 -9.50 -42.01 10.38
N ARG A 256 -9.01 -41.00 11.11
CA ARG A 256 -8.88 -41.04 12.57
C ARG A 256 -10.22 -41.28 13.26
N ALA A 257 -11.30 -40.66 12.77
CA ALA A 257 -12.65 -40.89 13.31
C ALA A 257 -13.14 -42.33 13.08
N ARG A 258 -12.83 -42.94 11.92
CA ARG A 258 -13.14 -44.37 11.68
C ARG A 258 -12.34 -45.28 12.58
N ASP A 259 -11.05 -45.01 12.75
CA ASP A 259 -10.18 -45.79 13.62
C ASP A 259 -10.63 -45.72 15.09
N ALA A 260 -11.01 -44.53 15.55
CA ALA A 260 -11.58 -44.32 16.89
C ALA A 260 -12.91 -45.07 17.08
N ALA A 261 -13.82 -45.01 16.11
CA ALA A 261 -15.09 -45.74 16.15
C ALA A 261 -14.88 -47.27 16.15
N ALA A 262 -13.89 -47.77 15.39
CA ALA A 262 -13.53 -49.19 15.39
C ALA A 262 -12.93 -49.64 16.74
N LEU A 263 -12.14 -48.79 17.37
CA LEU A 263 -11.61 -49.03 18.73
C LEU A 263 -12.73 -49.02 19.78
N GLU A 264 -13.73 -48.13 19.65
CA GLU A 264 -14.90 -48.09 20.54
C GLU A 264 -15.79 -49.32 20.37
N GLU A 265 -16.01 -49.78 19.13
CA GLU A 265 -16.73 -51.03 18.84
C GLU A 265 -16.02 -52.26 19.44
N LEU A 266 -14.68 -52.28 19.40
CA LEU A 266 -13.85 -53.30 20.06
C LEU A 266 -13.89 -53.19 21.60
N ALA A 267 -13.92 -51.97 22.14
CA ALA A 267 -13.97 -51.71 23.58
C ALA A 267 -15.35 -51.98 24.21
N GLY A 268 -16.44 -51.85 23.43
CA GLY A 268 -17.83 -52.16 23.83
C GLY A 268 -18.08 -53.63 24.18
N VAL A 269 -17.09 -54.51 24.04
CA VAL A 269 -17.11 -55.90 24.53
C VAL A 269 -16.72 -56.00 26.03
N VAL A 270 -16.37 -54.89 26.70
CA VAL A 270 -16.07 -54.86 28.15
C VAL A 270 -16.95 -53.83 28.88
N VAL A 271 -17.61 -54.28 29.96
CA VAL A 271 -18.65 -53.61 30.79
C VAL A 271 -18.01 -52.75 31.92
N PRO A 272 -18.71 -51.76 32.54
CA PRO A 272 -18.23 -50.36 32.71
C PRO A 272 -17.91 -49.90 34.16
N THR A 273 -17.83 -48.56 34.34
CA THR A 273 -17.71 -47.62 35.51
C THR A 273 -16.30 -47.02 35.68
N ASP A 274 -16.04 -45.71 35.78
CA ASP A 274 -16.74 -44.58 36.41
C ASP A 274 -16.58 -43.26 35.62
N GLN A 275 -17.52 -42.33 35.82
CA GLN A 275 -17.51 -40.97 35.26
C GLN A 275 -16.84 -40.00 36.23
N ASP A 276 -15.72 -39.42 35.79
CA ASP A 276 -15.29 -38.04 36.07
C ASP A 276 -14.14 -37.74 35.08
N ALA A 277 -14.50 -37.32 33.86
CA ALA A 277 -13.55 -36.96 32.82
C ALA A 277 -13.50 -35.43 32.65
N ASP A 278 -12.43 -34.86 33.16
CA ASP A 278 -11.90 -33.55 32.75
C ASP A 278 -11.62 -33.59 31.24
N PRO A 279 -12.07 -32.61 30.42
CA PRO A 279 -11.86 -32.67 28.98
C PRO A 279 -10.36 -32.54 28.69
N GLY A 280 -9.79 -33.58 28.09
CA GLY A 280 -8.37 -33.66 27.75
C GLY A 280 -7.87 -32.53 26.83
N PRO A 281 -6.55 -32.45 26.59
CA PRO A 281 -5.87 -31.30 25.97
C PRO A 281 -6.27 -30.98 24.52
N GLY A 282 -7.17 -31.73 23.90
CA GLY A 282 -7.57 -31.59 22.49
C GLY A 282 -8.60 -30.49 22.18
N GLY A 283 -9.14 -29.81 23.19
CA GLY A 283 -10.20 -28.80 23.00
C GLY A 283 -11.53 -29.39 22.52
N VAL A 284 -12.59 -28.58 22.56
CA VAL A 284 -13.93 -28.98 22.09
C VAL A 284 -14.11 -28.51 20.66
N LEU A 285 -14.57 -29.38 19.76
CA LEU A 285 -14.87 -29.03 18.37
C LEU A 285 -15.97 -27.95 18.31
N SER A 286 -15.73 -26.92 17.50
CA SER A 286 -16.72 -25.89 17.14
C SER A 286 -17.48 -26.28 15.87
N ASP A 287 -18.74 -25.82 15.76
CA ASP A 287 -19.56 -25.94 14.55
C ASP A 287 -19.08 -24.99 13.43
N GLU A 288 -18.28 -23.96 13.77
CA GLU A 288 -17.66 -23.06 12.81
C GLU A 288 -16.34 -23.61 12.26
N VAL A 289 -16.05 -23.24 11.01
CA VAL A 289 -14.87 -23.68 10.27
C VAL A 289 -14.14 -22.46 9.75
N ALA A 290 -12.83 -22.37 9.98
CA ALA A 290 -12.02 -21.25 9.52
C ALA A 290 -11.95 -21.19 7.98
N PRO A 291 -11.65 -20.03 7.39
CA PRO A 291 -11.12 -19.88 6.04
C PRO A 291 -10.26 -21.05 5.61
N GLY A 292 -10.72 -21.65 4.52
CA GLY A 292 -10.15 -22.90 4.07
C GLY A 292 -10.40 -24.02 5.07
N GLY A 293 -11.62 -24.40 5.44
CA GLY A 293 -11.89 -25.75 5.93
C GLY A 293 -11.24 -26.23 7.24
N LEU A 294 -10.47 -25.39 7.94
CA LEU A 294 -9.78 -25.76 9.17
C LEU A 294 -10.83 -25.91 10.28
N ALA A 295 -10.90 -27.11 10.86
CA ALA A 295 -11.74 -27.33 12.03
C ALA A 295 -11.27 -26.44 13.16
N LEU A 296 -12.21 -25.75 13.81
CA LEU A 296 -11.94 -24.94 14.97
C LEU A 296 -12.19 -25.74 16.23
N CYS A 297 -11.29 -25.60 17.20
CA CYS A 297 -11.33 -26.20 18.51
C CYS A 297 -11.22 -25.09 19.56
N THR A 298 -12.04 -25.17 20.60
CA THR A 298 -11.95 -24.24 21.74
C THR A 298 -11.21 -24.91 22.89
N VAL A 299 -10.11 -24.28 23.33
CA VAL A 299 -9.29 -24.73 24.47
C VAL A 299 -9.05 -23.57 25.42
N GLY A 300 -9.33 -23.77 26.72
CA GLY A 300 -9.20 -22.71 27.73
C GLY A 300 -10.00 -21.43 27.44
N GLY A 301 -11.12 -21.54 26.70
CA GLY A 301 -11.94 -20.41 26.27
C GLY A 301 -11.44 -19.69 25.00
N ILE A 302 -10.32 -20.15 24.40
CA ILE A 302 -9.74 -19.59 23.19
C ILE A 302 -10.06 -20.52 22.02
N THR A 303 -10.80 -20.02 21.03
CA THR A 303 -11.08 -20.76 19.79
C THR A 303 -9.89 -20.65 18.85
N VAL A 304 -9.34 -21.75 18.39
CA VAL A 304 -8.20 -21.82 17.45
C VAL A 304 -8.40 -22.94 16.44
N SER A 305 -7.52 -23.08 15.46
CA SER A 305 -7.47 -24.28 14.62
C SER A 305 -7.16 -25.50 15.48
N CYS A 306 -7.86 -26.61 15.22
CA CYS A 306 -7.57 -27.88 15.87
C CYS A 306 -6.13 -28.37 15.65
N LEU A 307 -5.42 -27.83 14.64
CA LEU A 307 -4.00 -28.08 14.43
C LEU A 307 -3.13 -27.61 15.60
N ILE A 308 -3.48 -26.49 16.23
CA ILE A 308 -2.70 -25.89 17.34
C ILE A 308 -3.37 -26.03 18.70
N ALA A 309 -4.59 -26.57 18.75
CA ALA A 309 -5.38 -26.65 19.98
C ALA A 309 -4.69 -27.51 21.06
N GLY A 310 -4.05 -28.62 20.68
CA GLY A 310 -3.30 -29.47 21.60
C GLY A 310 -2.10 -28.75 22.21
N ASP A 311 -1.33 -28.03 21.39
CA ASP A 311 -0.16 -27.27 21.83
C ASP A 311 -0.54 -26.08 22.71
N LEU A 312 -1.60 -25.35 22.31
CA LEU A 312 -2.16 -24.28 23.12
C LEU A 312 -2.67 -24.83 24.47
N GLY A 313 -3.38 -25.96 24.47
CA GLY A 313 -3.85 -26.59 25.70
C GLY A 313 -2.71 -26.95 26.66
N ARG A 314 -1.62 -27.51 26.15
CA ARG A 314 -0.42 -27.77 26.96
C ARG A 314 0.20 -26.48 27.50
N MET A 315 0.31 -25.45 26.68
CA MET A 315 0.83 -24.15 27.11
C MET A 315 0.00 -23.52 28.23
N LEU A 316 -1.33 -23.53 28.10
CA LEU A 316 -2.25 -22.99 29.10
C LEU A 316 -2.16 -23.76 30.43
N LEU A 317 -2.04 -25.09 30.38
CA LEU A 317 -1.88 -25.93 31.57
C LEU A 317 -0.53 -25.70 32.26
N THR A 318 0.56 -25.60 31.50
CA THR A 318 1.88 -25.31 32.07
C THR A 318 1.92 -23.93 32.73
N ALA A 319 1.37 -22.90 32.08
CA ALA A 319 1.26 -21.58 32.67
C ALA A 319 0.45 -21.61 33.99
N ALA A 320 -0.66 -22.33 34.01
CA ALA A 320 -1.49 -22.47 35.21
C ALA A 320 -0.74 -23.18 36.35
N ALA A 321 0.07 -24.20 36.05
CA ALA A 321 0.92 -24.88 37.02
C ALA A 321 1.98 -23.95 37.64
N ASP A 322 2.45 -22.97 36.87
CA ASP A 322 3.38 -21.91 37.31
C ASP A 322 2.66 -20.73 38.02
N GLY A 323 1.34 -20.83 38.22
CA GLY A 323 0.55 -19.81 38.89
C GLY A 323 0.13 -18.64 37.98
N LEU A 324 0.24 -18.78 36.66
CA LEU A 324 -0.17 -17.79 35.67
C LEU A 324 -1.38 -18.28 34.86
N THR A 325 -2.49 -17.56 34.94
CA THR A 325 -3.65 -17.85 34.07
C THR A 325 -3.55 -17.05 32.78
N LEU A 326 -3.31 -17.74 31.66
CA LEU A 326 -3.34 -17.16 30.33
C LEU A 326 -4.78 -17.17 29.78
N THR A 327 -5.20 -16.03 29.23
CA THR A 327 -6.51 -15.82 28.58
C THR A 327 -6.30 -14.99 27.31
N GLY A 328 -7.24 -14.97 26.38
CA GLY A 328 -7.08 -14.20 25.15
C GLY A 328 -8.08 -14.54 24.05
N GLY A 329 -7.84 -13.98 22.86
CA GLY A 329 -8.63 -14.20 21.66
C GLY A 329 -7.84 -14.93 20.56
N GLY A 330 -8.46 -15.94 19.95
CA GLY A 330 -7.86 -16.72 18.86
C GLY A 330 -8.50 -16.40 17.51
N TYR A 331 -9.29 -17.32 16.99
CA TYR A 331 -9.96 -17.23 15.70
C TYR A 331 -10.76 -15.95 15.52
N ARG A 332 -10.65 -15.36 14.33
CA ARG A 332 -11.46 -14.23 13.86
C ARG A 332 -11.93 -14.51 12.44
N SER A 333 -13.21 -14.36 12.17
CA SER A 333 -13.75 -14.57 10.83
C SER A 333 -13.27 -13.52 9.82
N LEU A 334 -13.37 -13.83 8.53
CA LEU A 334 -13.09 -12.88 7.44
C LEU A 334 -13.95 -11.62 7.56
N GLU A 335 -15.22 -11.76 7.94
CA GLU A 335 -16.16 -10.63 8.05
C GLU A 335 -15.76 -9.70 9.20
N GLU A 336 -15.34 -10.26 10.34
CA GLU A 336 -14.77 -9.49 11.45
C GLU A 336 -13.46 -8.80 11.06
N GLN A 337 -12.59 -9.46 10.28
CA GLN A 337 -11.35 -8.85 9.79
C GLN A 337 -11.62 -7.68 8.83
N VAL A 338 -12.63 -7.80 7.96
CA VAL A 338 -13.11 -6.71 7.09
C VAL A 338 -13.64 -5.54 7.92
N ALA A 339 -14.46 -5.81 8.93
CA ALA A 339 -15.01 -4.79 9.81
C ALA A 339 -13.90 -4.06 10.60
N LEU A 340 -12.92 -4.81 11.11
CA LEU A 340 -11.78 -4.28 11.84
C LEU A 340 -10.96 -3.31 10.96
N ARG A 341 -10.70 -3.68 9.69
CA ARG A 341 -10.00 -2.79 8.76
C ARG A 341 -10.83 -1.61 8.30
N ALA A 342 -12.14 -1.77 8.11
CA ALA A 342 -12.99 -0.62 7.81
C ALA A 342 -12.88 0.45 8.92
N ALA A 343 -12.80 0.01 10.19
CA ALA A 343 -12.60 0.90 11.32
C ALA A 343 -11.18 1.50 11.39
N HIS A 344 -10.14 0.69 11.22
CA HIS A 344 -8.76 1.13 11.45
C HIS A 344 -8.11 1.83 10.26
N CYS A 345 -8.61 1.61 9.05
CA CYS A 345 -8.00 2.08 7.80
C CYS A 345 -8.83 3.18 7.13
N GLY A 346 -9.71 3.88 7.86
CA GLY A 346 -10.53 4.97 7.32
C GLY A 346 -11.48 4.54 6.20
N GLY A 347 -11.92 3.28 6.20
CA GLY A 347 -12.76 2.68 5.16
C GLY A 347 -12.01 2.01 4.01
N ASP A 348 -10.69 2.16 3.89
CA ASP A 348 -9.90 1.47 2.86
C ASP A 348 -9.50 0.04 3.28
N VAL A 349 -10.47 -0.87 3.15
CA VAL A 349 -10.36 -2.27 3.60
C VAL A 349 -9.24 -3.03 2.87
N TYR A 350 -9.02 -2.79 1.57
CA TYR A 350 -8.12 -3.63 0.76
C TYR A 350 -6.90 -2.88 0.21
N GLY A 351 -6.96 -1.55 0.07
CA GLY A 351 -5.90 -0.72 -0.53
C GLY A 351 -4.82 -0.30 0.46
N ALA A 352 -5.18 0.02 1.70
CA ALA A 352 -4.21 0.47 2.71
C ALA A 352 -3.24 -0.66 3.11
N SER A 353 -1.97 -0.35 3.33
CA SER A 353 -1.03 -1.31 3.94
C SER A 353 -1.40 -1.54 5.41
N SER A 354 -1.00 -2.68 6.00
CA SER A 354 -1.34 -2.99 7.40
C SER A 354 -0.86 -1.91 8.37
N GLY A 355 0.34 -1.38 8.18
CA GLY A 355 0.91 -0.30 9.00
C GLY A 355 0.35 1.10 8.73
N ALA A 356 -0.42 1.30 7.65
CA ALA A 356 -1.12 2.56 7.40
C ALA A 356 -2.46 2.66 8.16
N CYS A 357 -2.94 1.55 8.73
CA CYS A 357 -4.10 1.51 9.61
C CYS A 357 -3.70 1.85 11.04
N SER A 358 -4.64 2.37 11.84
CA SER A 358 -4.43 2.67 13.24
C SER A 358 -5.51 2.04 14.12
N PRO A 359 -5.17 1.04 14.96
CA PRO A 359 -3.88 0.33 15.03
C PRO A 359 -3.56 -0.45 13.74
N PRO A 360 -2.30 -0.91 13.55
CA PRO A 360 -1.95 -1.76 12.42
C PRO A 360 -2.88 -2.97 12.33
N THR A 361 -3.29 -3.35 11.12
CA THR A 361 -4.27 -4.44 10.97
C THR A 361 -4.03 -5.18 9.67
N ALA A 362 -3.80 -6.50 9.75
CA ALA A 362 -3.58 -7.36 8.59
C ALA A 362 -4.75 -7.30 7.59
N ARG A 363 -4.47 -7.39 6.29
CA ARG A 363 -5.50 -7.41 5.25
C ARG A 363 -6.41 -8.65 5.41
N PRO A 364 -7.67 -8.59 4.97
CA PRO A 364 -8.53 -9.76 5.02
C PRO A 364 -7.95 -10.87 4.13
N GLY A 365 -7.94 -12.10 4.64
CA GLY A 365 -7.30 -13.27 4.03
C GLY A 365 -5.81 -13.41 4.33
N SER A 366 -5.20 -12.49 5.10
CA SER A 366 -3.77 -12.52 5.44
C SER A 366 -3.51 -12.57 6.94
N SER A 367 -4.54 -12.52 7.81
CA SER A 367 -4.36 -12.61 9.24
C SER A 367 -4.30 -14.07 9.71
N LEU A 368 -3.33 -14.42 10.57
CA LEU A 368 -3.28 -15.74 11.18
C LEU A 368 -4.46 -16.01 12.14
N HIS A 369 -5.13 -14.96 12.64
CA HIS A 369 -6.40 -15.13 13.35
C HIS A 369 -7.50 -15.68 12.45
N GLU A 370 -7.49 -15.37 11.15
CA GLU A 370 -8.44 -15.91 10.18
C GLU A 370 -8.25 -17.41 9.94
N PHE A 371 -7.08 -17.96 10.27
CA PHE A 371 -6.82 -19.39 10.18
C PHE A 371 -6.89 -20.08 11.54
N GLY A 372 -7.14 -19.33 12.63
CA GLY A 372 -7.05 -19.83 13.99
C GLY A 372 -5.62 -20.28 14.36
N LEU A 373 -4.59 -19.69 13.77
CA LEU A 373 -3.17 -20.03 13.97
C LEU A 373 -2.42 -18.97 14.79
N ALA A 374 -3.17 -18.04 15.38
CA ALA A 374 -2.66 -16.98 16.26
C ALA A 374 -3.56 -16.82 17.48
N VAL A 375 -2.97 -16.31 18.55
CA VAL A 375 -3.61 -15.95 19.80
C VAL A 375 -3.11 -14.57 20.22
N ASP A 376 -4.04 -13.66 20.48
CA ASP A 376 -3.79 -12.41 21.17
C ASP A 376 -4.06 -12.64 22.66
N PHE A 377 -3.01 -12.71 23.47
CA PHE A 377 -3.13 -12.95 24.91
C PHE A 377 -3.43 -11.65 25.69
N ASP A 378 -4.41 -11.76 26.59
CA ASP A 378 -4.79 -10.70 27.52
C ASP A 378 -3.73 -10.50 28.60
N GLN A 379 -3.60 -9.26 29.11
CA GLN A 379 -2.60 -8.88 30.14
C GLN A 379 -1.14 -9.01 29.68
N CYS A 380 -0.89 -9.08 28.37
CA CYS A 380 0.44 -9.20 27.76
C CYS A 380 0.81 -7.93 26.97
N SER A 381 0.24 -6.78 27.34
CA SER A 381 0.32 -5.54 26.56
C SER A 381 1.72 -4.93 26.48
N THR A 382 2.62 -5.28 27.39
CA THR A 382 4.02 -4.83 27.40
C THR A 382 4.98 -5.96 27.78
N ARG A 383 6.26 -5.82 27.41
CA ARG A 383 7.32 -6.79 27.73
C ARG A 383 7.67 -6.94 29.21
N SER A 384 7.17 -6.02 30.04
CA SER A 384 7.35 -6.10 31.50
C SER A 384 6.19 -6.82 32.20
N THR A 385 5.15 -7.23 31.48
CA THR A 385 4.04 -7.96 32.07
C THR A 385 4.46 -9.38 32.43
N PRO A 386 3.92 -9.95 33.55
CA PRO A 386 4.16 -11.36 33.89
C PRO A 386 3.74 -12.31 32.77
N CYS A 387 2.65 -11.99 32.07
CA CYS A 387 2.23 -12.76 30.90
C CYS A 387 3.32 -12.81 29.84
N TRP A 388 3.79 -11.64 29.38
CA TRP A 388 4.77 -11.58 28.31
C TRP A 388 6.07 -12.28 28.70
N GLN A 389 6.56 -12.06 29.92
CA GLN A 389 7.81 -12.66 30.40
C GLN A 389 7.72 -14.19 30.45
N TRP A 390 6.58 -14.73 30.84
CA TRP A 390 6.36 -16.18 30.83
C TRP A 390 6.29 -16.71 29.39
N LEU A 391 5.53 -16.06 28.51
CA LEU A 391 5.44 -16.46 27.10
C LEU A 391 6.78 -16.36 26.36
N ASP A 392 7.58 -15.34 26.61
CA ASP A 392 8.93 -15.18 26.04
C ASP A 392 9.87 -16.32 26.43
N GLN A 393 9.69 -16.91 27.61
CA GLN A 393 10.49 -18.03 28.08
C GLN A 393 9.98 -19.39 27.58
N HIS A 394 8.67 -19.56 27.43
CA HIS A 394 8.05 -20.89 27.27
C HIS A 394 7.29 -21.10 25.96
N ALA A 395 6.78 -20.06 25.29
CA ALA A 395 5.86 -20.22 24.17
C ALA A 395 6.48 -20.97 22.98
N ALA A 396 7.80 -20.84 22.77
CA ALA A 396 8.53 -21.55 21.73
C ALA A 396 8.51 -23.08 21.92
N GLU A 397 8.44 -23.57 23.16
CA GLU A 397 8.32 -25.01 23.48
C GLU A 397 7.01 -25.62 22.97
N PHE A 398 5.99 -24.77 22.78
CA PHE A 398 4.66 -25.12 22.27
C PHE A 398 4.45 -24.66 20.82
N GLY A 399 5.51 -24.23 20.12
CA GLY A 399 5.44 -23.83 18.72
C GLY A 399 4.89 -22.43 18.45
N PHE A 400 4.84 -21.56 19.48
CA PHE A 400 4.41 -20.16 19.33
C PHE A 400 5.59 -19.20 19.34
N THR A 401 5.52 -18.19 18.46
CA THR A 401 6.50 -17.11 18.27
C THR A 401 5.80 -15.77 18.37
N ASN A 402 6.43 -14.78 19.01
CA ASN A 402 5.88 -13.43 19.14
C ASN A 402 6.06 -12.59 17.88
N LEU A 403 5.07 -11.76 17.54
CA LEU A 403 5.22 -10.65 16.61
C LEU A 403 5.94 -9.48 17.31
N PRO A 404 7.15 -9.07 16.88
CA PRO A 404 7.94 -8.09 17.65
C PRO A 404 7.28 -6.73 17.87
N SER A 405 6.37 -6.31 16.98
CA SER A 405 5.62 -5.06 17.13
C SER A 405 4.46 -5.17 18.12
N GLU A 406 4.00 -6.38 18.45
CA GLU A 406 2.78 -6.64 19.22
C GLU A 406 3.06 -7.65 20.34
N PRO A 407 3.38 -7.17 21.56
CA PRO A 407 3.71 -8.04 22.70
C PRO A 407 2.62 -9.07 23.04
N TRP A 408 1.36 -8.77 22.78
CA TRP A 408 0.24 -9.67 23.03
C TRP A 408 0.05 -10.75 21.96
N HIS A 409 0.63 -10.59 20.76
CA HIS A 409 0.34 -11.44 19.62
C HIS A 409 1.35 -12.59 19.49
N TRP A 410 0.85 -13.82 19.54
CA TRP A 410 1.65 -15.03 19.44
C TRP A 410 1.03 -15.97 18.42
N SER A 411 1.85 -16.47 17.51
CA SER A 411 1.39 -17.34 16.42
C SER A 411 2.46 -18.34 16.06
N ILE A 412 2.15 -19.27 15.17
CA ILE A 412 3.13 -20.26 14.69
C ILE A 412 4.30 -19.64 13.90
N THR A 413 4.26 -18.34 13.58
CA THR A 413 5.34 -17.63 12.86
C THR A 413 5.83 -16.33 13.50
N GLY A 414 5.07 -15.76 14.45
CA GLY A 414 5.28 -14.39 14.89
C GLY A 414 4.79 -13.34 13.91
N GLY A 415 3.83 -13.66 13.04
CA GLY A 415 3.18 -12.73 12.10
C GLY A 415 3.29 -13.09 10.63
#